data_AF-A0A923PFW2-F1
#
_entry.id   AF-A0A923PFW2-F1
#
_cell.length_a   1.000
_cell.length_b   1.000
_cell.length_c   1.000
_cell.angle_alpha   90.00
_cell.angle_beta   90.00
_cell.angle_gamma   90.00
#
_symmetry.space_group_name_H-M   'P 1'
#
loop_
_entity.id
_entity.type
_entity.pdbx_description
1 polymer ?
#
loop_
_entity_poly.entity_id
_entity_poly.type
_entity_poly.pdbx_seq_one_letter_code
_entity_poly.pdbx_strand_id
1 'polypeptide(L)'
;MEYRTKLQYAERVAEQLQGKKSTAEIETELKQEGLFERDIINVMTSARNILADKYAPLVREILLGKRDAAEVQESGVIDNEILTTLIWQESNKLAIAEKRAITRMVKENYPVSEIIKEVDTRFLTIPQAKQHIEKLQQTQQQNSGSNRIAGIMGGLGLILLSVIVLVATDRFFFFIPIIGIIMIGKALATERMAYED
;
A
#
# COMPACT_ATOMS: atom_id res chain seq x y z
N MET A 1 -15.32 -15.89 16.25
CA MET A 1 -15.88 -14.85 17.14
C MET A 1 -16.65 -13.81 16.33
N GLU A 2 -17.79 -13.33 16.83
CA GLU A 2 -18.55 -12.24 16.20
C GLU A 2 -17.80 -10.89 16.30
N TYR A 3 -18.05 -9.99 15.33
CA TYR A 3 -17.35 -8.70 15.26
C TYR A 3 -17.55 -7.83 16.51
N ARG A 4 -18.77 -7.76 17.05
CA ARG A 4 -19.09 -6.96 18.24
C ARG A 4 -18.34 -7.45 19.47
N THR A 5 -18.33 -8.75 19.70
CA THR A 5 -17.60 -9.39 20.80
C THR A 5 -16.11 -9.14 20.70
N LYS A 6 -15.54 -9.26 19.49
CA LYS A 6 -14.15 -8.94 19.22
C LYS A 6 -13.81 -7.48 19.57
N LEU A 7 -14.69 -6.54 19.22
CA LEU A 7 -14.49 -5.12 19.51
C LEU A 7 -14.50 -4.85 21.01
N GLN A 8 -15.44 -5.43 21.76
CA GLN A 8 -15.49 -5.30 23.23
C GLN A 8 -14.22 -5.83 23.90
N TYR A 9 -13.74 -7.00 23.46
CA TYR A 9 -12.45 -7.52 23.93
C TYR A 9 -11.29 -6.58 23.58
N ALA A 10 -11.27 -6.03 22.37
CA ALA A 10 -10.23 -5.12 21.92
C ALA A 10 -10.20 -3.80 22.71
N GLU A 11 -11.36 -3.23 23.02
CA GLU A 11 -11.48 -2.02 23.85
C GLU A 11 -10.96 -2.28 25.27
N ARG A 12 -11.41 -3.37 25.91
CA ARG A 12 -10.93 -3.76 27.24
C ARG A 12 -9.42 -4.01 27.25
N VAL A 13 -8.89 -4.70 26.24
CA VAL A 13 -7.45 -4.95 26.12
C VAL A 13 -6.67 -3.65 25.90
N ALA A 14 -7.21 -2.71 25.12
CA ALA A 14 -6.58 -1.40 24.93
C ALA A 14 -6.49 -0.62 26.25
N GLU A 15 -7.52 -0.68 27.10
CA GLU A 15 -7.49 -0.10 28.45
C GLU A 15 -6.47 -0.81 29.36
N GLN A 16 -6.42 -2.14 29.33
CA GLN A 16 -5.43 -2.91 30.11
C GLN A 16 -3.98 -2.57 29.71
N LEU A 17 -3.72 -2.42 28.40
CA LEU A 17 -2.43 -2.00 27.88
C LEU A 17 -2.07 -0.57 28.31
N GLN A 18 -3.03 0.36 28.32
CA GLN A 18 -2.83 1.71 28.88
C GLN A 18 -2.55 1.67 30.40
N GLY A 19 -3.21 0.75 31.11
CA GLY A 19 -2.97 0.47 32.52
C GLY A 19 -1.63 -0.23 32.82
N LYS A 20 -0.73 -0.34 31.84
CA LYS A 20 0.60 -0.97 31.93
C LYS A 20 0.58 -2.45 32.31
N LYS A 21 -0.51 -3.14 32.01
CA LYS A 21 -0.56 -4.60 32.12
C LYS A 21 0.27 -5.23 31.01
N SER A 22 1.04 -6.26 31.32
CA SER A 22 1.89 -6.89 30.32
C SER A 22 1.06 -7.66 29.29
N THR A 23 1.57 -7.76 28.06
CA THR A 23 0.95 -8.54 26.99
C THR A 23 0.76 -10.01 27.39
N ALA A 24 1.73 -10.60 28.08
CA ALA A 24 1.67 -11.99 28.53
C ALA A 24 0.55 -12.23 29.58
N GLU A 25 0.34 -11.28 30.50
CA GLU A 25 -0.77 -11.36 31.46
C GLU A 25 -2.13 -11.26 30.76
N ILE A 26 -2.26 -10.32 29.81
CA ILE A 26 -3.48 -10.14 29.03
C ILE A 26 -3.79 -11.41 28.21
N GLU A 27 -2.80 -11.97 27.52
CA GLU A 27 -2.97 -13.20 26.75
C GLU A 27 -3.40 -14.38 27.63
N THR A 28 -2.84 -14.48 28.84
CA THR A 28 -3.20 -15.52 29.81
C THR A 28 -4.66 -15.37 30.26
N GLU A 29 -5.13 -14.15 30.54
CA GLU A 29 -6.53 -13.89 30.91
C GLU A 29 -7.49 -14.22 29.76
N LEU A 30 -7.16 -13.82 28.54
CA LEU A 30 -7.98 -14.15 27.37
C LEU A 30 -8.05 -15.67 27.13
N LYS A 31 -6.95 -16.41 27.37
CA LYS A 31 -6.96 -17.88 27.34
C LYS A 31 -7.87 -18.47 28.42
N GLN A 32 -7.83 -17.93 29.65
CA GLN A 32 -8.70 -18.37 30.76
C GLN A 32 -10.19 -18.11 30.48
N GLU A 33 -10.50 -17.06 29.73
CA GLU A 33 -11.85 -16.74 29.26
C GLU A 33 -12.31 -17.60 28.07
N GLY A 34 -11.48 -18.53 27.61
CA GLY A 34 -11.80 -19.50 26.56
C GLY A 34 -11.50 -19.02 25.14
N LEU A 35 -10.76 -17.92 24.95
CA LEU A 35 -10.32 -17.52 23.62
C LEU A 35 -9.17 -18.41 23.14
N PHE A 36 -9.25 -18.80 21.86
CA PHE A 36 -8.17 -19.51 21.17
C PHE A 36 -7.10 -18.53 20.68
N GLU A 37 -5.88 -19.00 20.45
CA GLU A 37 -4.75 -18.14 20.06
C GLU A 37 -5.04 -17.23 18.86
N ARG A 38 -5.73 -17.75 17.83
CA ARG A 38 -6.11 -16.95 16.66
C ARG A 38 -7.00 -15.77 17.03
N ASP A 39 -7.96 -15.97 17.94
CA ASP A 39 -8.87 -14.93 18.39
C ASP A 39 -8.14 -13.92 19.28
N ILE A 40 -7.22 -14.39 20.13
CA ILE A 40 -6.35 -13.54 20.95
C ILE A 40 -5.50 -12.62 20.07
N ILE A 41 -4.81 -13.15 19.06
CA ILE A 41 -4.02 -12.35 18.12
C ILE A 41 -4.90 -11.27 17.48
N ASN A 42 -6.09 -11.66 17.00
CA ASN A 42 -7.02 -10.72 16.37
C ASN A 42 -7.49 -9.61 17.33
N VAL A 43 -7.74 -9.94 18.60
CA VAL A 43 -8.11 -8.98 19.65
C VAL A 43 -6.93 -8.06 19.95
N MET A 44 -5.74 -8.61 20.18
CA MET A 44 -4.52 -7.84 20.45
C MET A 44 -4.19 -6.87 19.32
N THR A 45 -4.29 -7.31 18.07
CA THR A 45 -4.13 -6.43 16.90
C THR A 45 -5.17 -5.31 16.88
N SER A 46 -6.43 -5.63 17.19
CA SER A 46 -7.50 -4.62 17.18
C SER A 46 -7.35 -3.62 18.33
N ALA A 47 -6.93 -4.08 19.51
CA ALA A 47 -6.62 -3.23 20.65
C ALA A 47 -5.47 -2.26 20.31
N ARG A 48 -4.40 -2.75 19.68
CA ARG A 48 -3.30 -1.91 19.20
C ARG A 48 -3.77 -0.88 18.17
N ASN A 49 -4.68 -1.24 17.26
CA ASN A 49 -5.25 -0.29 16.32
C ASN A 49 -6.08 0.80 17.02
N ILE A 50 -6.88 0.44 18.04
CA ILE A 50 -7.60 1.42 18.86
C ILE A 50 -6.63 2.40 19.52
N LEU A 51 -5.53 1.89 20.10
CA LEU A 51 -4.48 2.73 20.67
C LEU A 51 -3.82 3.62 19.61
N ALA A 52 -3.53 3.06 18.44
CA ALA A 52 -2.94 3.81 17.34
C ALA A 52 -3.82 4.97 16.90
N ASP A 53 -5.13 4.76 16.76
CA ASP A 53 -6.06 5.81 16.36
C ASP A 53 -6.24 6.87 17.46
N LYS A 54 -6.31 6.44 18.73
CA LYS A 54 -6.41 7.34 19.89
C LYS A 54 -5.19 8.25 20.02
N TYR A 55 -3.98 7.73 19.82
CA TYR A 55 -2.74 8.46 20.01
C TYR A 55 -2.10 8.98 18.71
N ALA A 56 -2.68 8.71 17.54
CA ALA A 56 -2.17 9.20 16.26
C ALA A 56 -1.90 10.73 16.25
N PRO A 57 -2.78 11.60 16.78
CA PRO A 57 -2.52 13.04 16.82
C PRO A 57 -1.25 13.39 17.61
N LEU A 58 -1.08 12.76 18.79
CA LEU A 58 0.07 12.96 19.66
C LEU A 58 1.35 12.47 19.00
N VAL A 59 1.33 11.27 18.43
CA VAL A 59 2.47 10.66 17.73
C VAL A 59 2.85 11.50 16.52
N ARG A 60 1.88 12.04 15.79
CA ARG A 60 2.13 12.95 14.66
C ARG A 60 2.80 14.24 15.11
N GLU A 61 2.42 14.82 16.24
CA GLU A 61 3.12 16.00 16.79
C GLU A 61 4.59 15.71 17.09
N ILE A 62 4.88 14.54 17.68
CA ILE A 62 6.25 14.08 17.94
C ILE A 62 7.02 13.95 16.63
N LEU A 63 6.45 13.23 15.64
CA LEU A 63 7.09 13.02 14.34
C LEU A 63 7.34 14.31 13.55
N LEU A 64 6.50 15.32 13.73
CA LEU A 64 6.65 16.63 13.11
C LEU A 64 7.60 17.56 13.90
N GLY A 65 8.17 17.11 15.02
CA GLY A 65 9.05 17.89 15.87
C GLY A 65 8.34 18.99 16.65
N LYS A 66 7.01 18.91 16.79
CA LYS A 66 6.20 19.87 17.56
C LYS A 66 6.17 19.55 19.05
N ARG A 67 6.58 18.34 19.43
CA ARG A 67 6.60 17.86 20.81
C ARG A 67 7.76 16.89 21.02
N ASP A 68 8.38 16.91 22.20
CA ASP A 68 9.44 15.98 22.54
C ASP A 68 8.85 14.61 22.91
N ALA A 69 9.45 13.54 22.38
CA ALA A 69 9.07 12.17 22.72
C ALA A 69 9.40 11.85 24.19
N ALA A 70 10.48 12.42 24.73
CA ALA A 70 10.91 12.21 26.11
C ALA A 70 9.86 12.74 27.11
N GLU A 71 9.32 13.94 26.87
CA GLU A 71 8.26 14.53 27.72
C GLU A 71 6.98 13.67 27.72
N VAL A 72 6.63 13.08 26.58
CA VAL A 72 5.47 12.19 26.47
C VAL A 72 5.70 10.88 27.22
N GLN A 73 6.92 10.35 27.19
CA GLN A 73 7.30 9.17 27.97
C GLN A 73 7.24 9.46 29.49
N GLU A 74 7.78 10.60 29.92
CA GLU A 74 7.80 11.01 31.33
C GLU A 74 6.39 11.24 31.89
N SER A 75 5.45 11.69 31.05
CA SER A 75 4.04 11.86 31.46
C SER A 75 3.34 10.55 31.83
N GLY A 76 3.92 9.39 31.51
CA GLY A 76 3.36 8.07 31.81
C GLY A 76 2.05 7.76 31.10
N VAL A 77 1.63 8.60 30.14
CA VAL A 77 0.39 8.47 29.36
C VAL A 77 0.36 7.22 28.49
N ILE A 78 1.54 6.72 28.09
CA ILE A 78 1.71 5.56 27.25
C ILE A 78 3.01 4.84 27.59
N ASP A 79 2.98 3.51 27.53
CA ASP A 79 4.19 2.69 27.70
C ASP A 79 5.17 2.89 26.53
N ASN A 80 6.47 2.75 26.79
CA ASN A 80 7.53 3.00 25.80
C ASN A 80 7.49 1.99 24.63
N GLU A 81 7.20 0.72 24.90
CA GLU A 81 7.10 -0.31 23.85
C GLU A 81 5.92 0.00 22.91
N ILE A 82 4.80 0.41 23.51
CA ILE A 82 3.61 0.83 22.77
C ILE A 82 3.92 2.10 21.97
N LEU A 83 4.51 3.12 22.59
CA LEU A 83 4.85 4.38 21.92
C LEU A 83 5.77 4.16 20.71
N THR A 84 6.81 3.34 20.86
CA THR A 84 7.74 3.01 19.78
C THR A 84 7.00 2.37 18.60
N THR A 85 6.09 1.44 18.90
CA THR A 85 5.26 0.79 17.88
C THR A 85 4.36 1.80 17.17
N LEU A 86 3.72 2.72 17.92
CA LEU A 86 2.84 3.73 17.34
C LEU A 86 3.61 4.74 16.49
N ILE A 87 4.80 5.16 16.91
CA ILE A 87 5.72 6.02 16.13
C ILE A 87 6.04 5.35 14.79
N TRP A 88 6.40 4.06 14.80
CA TRP A 88 6.70 3.32 13.58
C TRP A 88 5.48 3.23 12.65
N GLN A 89 4.29 2.93 13.21
CA GLN A 89 3.05 2.83 12.43
C GLN A 89 2.65 4.17 11.80
N GLU A 90 2.67 5.26 12.56
CA GLU A 90 2.28 6.59 12.05
C GLU A 90 3.33 7.12 11.05
N SER A 91 4.61 6.88 11.28
CA SER A 91 5.68 7.22 10.32
C SER A 91 5.46 6.52 8.97
N ASN A 92 5.12 5.22 8.99
CA ASN A 92 4.78 4.49 7.76
C ASN A 92 3.52 5.04 7.07
N LYS A 93 2.48 5.42 7.84
CA LYS A 93 1.28 6.06 7.28
C LYS A 93 1.64 7.37 6.57
N LEU A 94 2.49 8.20 7.18
CA LEU A 94 2.98 9.45 6.57
C LEU A 94 3.81 9.17 5.32
N ALA A 95 4.71 8.20 5.35
CA ALA A 95 5.49 7.80 4.17
C ALA A 95 4.60 7.31 3.01
N ILE A 96 3.51 6.59 3.30
CA ILE A 96 2.52 6.18 2.30
C ILE A 96 1.77 7.42 1.75
N ALA A 97 1.39 8.36 2.62
CA ALA A 97 0.75 9.61 2.20
C ALA A 97 1.68 10.43 1.26
N GLU A 98 2.97 10.50 1.56
CA GLU A 98 3.98 11.13 0.69
C GLU A 98 4.07 10.43 -0.66
N LYS A 99 4.13 9.10 -0.69
CA LYS A 99 4.10 8.33 -1.96
C LYS A 99 2.83 8.60 -2.77
N ARG A 100 1.67 8.75 -2.10
CA ARG A 100 0.40 9.12 -2.76
C ARG A 100 0.44 10.55 -3.30
N ALA A 101 1.05 11.48 -2.59
CA ALA A 101 1.27 12.85 -3.07
C ALA A 101 2.16 12.86 -4.32
N ILE A 102 3.29 12.14 -4.31
CA ILE A 102 4.14 11.94 -5.49
C ILE A 102 3.33 11.36 -6.65
N THR A 103 2.58 10.29 -6.43
CA THR A 103 1.75 9.66 -7.47
C THR A 103 0.79 10.66 -8.11
N ARG A 104 0.17 11.54 -7.32
CA ARG A 104 -0.72 12.59 -7.83
C ARG A 104 0.03 13.63 -8.67
N MET A 105 1.18 14.13 -8.20
CA MET A 105 1.97 15.11 -8.95
C MET A 105 2.52 14.54 -10.27
N VAL A 106 2.93 13.27 -10.29
CA VAL A 106 3.33 12.58 -11.54
C VAL A 106 2.17 12.50 -12.51
N LYS A 107 0.95 12.18 -12.05
CA LYS A 107 -0.26 12.15 -12.89
C LYS A 107 -0.60 13.52 -13.47
N GLU A 108 -0.40 14.58 -12.69
CA GLU A 108 -0.61 15.96 -13.09
C GLU A 108 0.52 16.52 -13.97
N ASN A 109 1.52 15.68 -14.33
CA ASN A 109 2.67 16.01 -15.16
C ASN A 109 3.59 17.11 -14.61
N TYR A 110 3.71 17.21 -13.28
CA TYR A 110 4.69 18.10 -12.66
C TYR A 110 6.12 17.68 -13.02
N PRO A 111 7.05 18.64 -13.19
CA PRO A 111 8.47 18.35 -13.35
C PRO A 111 9.03 17.57 -12.15
N VAL A 112 9.87 16.56 -12.42
CA VAL A 112 10.50 15.73 -11.36
C VAL A 112 11.23 16.58 -10.32
N SER A 113 11.86 17.69 -10.75
CA SER A 113 12.54 18.63 -9.86
C SER A 113 11.60 19.35 -8.90
N GLU A 114 10.35 19.61 -9.28
CA GLU A 114 9.33 20.21 -8.41
C GLU A 114 8.78 19.17 -7.44
N ILE A 115 8.48 17.96 -7.94
CA ILE A 115 8.02 16.84 -7.10
C ILE A 115 9.01 16.58 -5.97
N ILE A 116 10.30 16.48 -6.28
CA ILE A 116 11.37 16.20 -5.29
C ILE A 116 11.47 17.31 -4.23
N LYS A 117 11.20 18.57 -4.58
CA LYS A 117 11.24 19.69 -3.62
C LYS A 117 10.12 19.64 -2.60
N GLU A 118 8.97 19.10 -2.98
CA GLU A 118 7.78 18.97 -2.14
C GLU A 118 7.79 17.71 -1.26
N VAL A 119 8.72 16.77 -1.48
CA VAL A 119 8.80 15.54 -0.67
C VAL A 119 9.26 15.85 0.75
N ASP A 120 8.48 15.41 1.73
CA ASP A 120 8.91 15.46 3.13
C ASP A 120 9.96 14.36 3.42
N THR A 121 11.23 14.80 3.49
CA THR A 121 12.37 13.90 3.69
C THR A 121 12.42 13.23 5.06
N ARG A 122 11.59 13.67 6.01
CA ARG A 122 11.44 13.02 7.32
C ARG A 122 10.79 11.64 7.20
N PHE A 123 9.91 11.46 6.21
CA PHE A 123 9.12 10.24 6.03
C PHE A 123 9.51 9.45 4.79
N LEU A 124 10.07 10.12 3.76
CA LEU A 124 10.48 9.47 2.53
C LEU A 124 11.80 10.04 2.03
N THR A 125 12.84 9.19 1.95
CA THR A 125 14.15 9.65 1.48
C THR A 125 14.12 10.04 0.00
N ILE A 126 14.97 11.00 -0.39
CA ILE A 126 15.07 11.44 -1.80
C ILE A 126 15.35 10.27 -2.77
N PRO A 127 16.25 9.30 -2.47
CA PRO A 127 16.45 8.15 -3.35
C PRO A 127 15.19 7.29 -3.52
N GLN A 128 14.44 7.04 -2.44
CA GLN A 128 13.18 6.27 -2.50
C GLN A 128 12.11 7.02 -3.30
N ALA A 129 12.02 8.34 -3.13
CA ALA A 129 11.11 9.18 -3.92
C ALA A 129 11.44 9.11 -5.42
N LYS A 130 12.73 9.23 -5.78
CA LYS A 130 13.18 9.10 -7.18
C LYS A 130 12.82 7.76 -7.79
N GLN A 131 13.12 6.67 -7.08
CA GLN A 131 12.79 5.32 -7.54
C GLN A 131 11.28 5.14 -7.75
N HIS A 132 10.46 5.72 -6.86
CA HIS A 132 8.99 5.69 -7.00
C HIS A 132 8.52 6.49 -8.21
N ILE A 133 9.06 7.69 -8.44
CA ILE A 133 8.76 8.53 -9.62
C ILE A 133 9.14 7.81 -10.91
N GLU A 134 10.35 7.23 -10.98
CA GLU A 134 10.83 6.50 -12.15
C GLU A 134 9.90 5.32 -12.49
N LYS A 135 9.52 4.53 -11.48
CA LYS A 135 8.56 3.43 -11.67
C LYS A 135 7.23 3.94 -12.21
N LEU A 136 6.68 5.01 -11.65
CA LEU A 136 5.41 5.60 -12.10
C LEU A 136 5.49 6.11 -13.54
N GLN A 137 6.58 6.78 -13.91
CA GLN A 137 6.80 7.27 -15.28
C GLN A 137 6.94 6.11 -16.27
N GLN A 138 7.67 5.05 -15.91
CA GLN A 138 7.75 3.83 -16.72
C GLN A 138 6.37 3.21 -16.92
N THR A 139 5.58 3.09 -15.84
CA THR A 139 4.23 2.55 -15.92
C THR A 139 3.30 3.47 -16.73
N GLN A 140 3.46 4.80 -16.68
CA GLN A 140 2.71 5.75 -17.51
C GLN A 140 3.09 5.64 -18.99
N GLN A 141 4.38 5.47 -19.32
CA GLN A 141 4.84 5.24 -20.69
C GLN A 141 4.32 3.90 -21.25
N GLN A 142 4.34 2.83 -20.45
CA GLN A 142 3.79 1.53 -20.82
C GLN A 142 2.26 1.58 -21.01
N ASN A 143 1.56 2.36 -20.18
CA ASN A 143 0.11 2.54 -20.27
C ASN A 143 -0.33 3.67 -21.22
N SER A 144 0.61 4.39 -21.84
CA SER A 144 0.26 5.38 -22.84
C SER A 144 -0.52 4.69 -23.96
N GLY A 145 -1.74 5.16 -24.21
CA GLY A 145 -2.72 4.47 -25.06
C GLY A 145 -2.18 4.06 -26.43
N SER A 146 -1.19 4.80 -26.95
CA SER A 146 -0.51 4.50 -28.22
C SER A 146 0.10 3.10 -28.28
N ASN A 147 0.86 2.67 -27.27
CA ASN A 147 1.59 1.39 -27.34
C ASN A 147 0.65 0.18 -27.15
N ARG A 148 -0.33 0.33 -26.26
CA ARG A 148 -1.34 -0.71 -26.02
C ARG A 148 -2.29 -0.85 -27.20
N ILE A 149 -2.77 0.26 -27.76
CA ILE A 149 -3.64 0.25 -28.95
C ILE A 149 -2.87 -0.27 -30.16
N ALA A 150 -1.60 0.12 -30.35
CA ALA A 150 -0.77 -0.40 -31.44
C ALA A 150 -0.54 -1.92 -31.33
N GLY A 151 -0.30 -2.44 -30.12
CA GLY A 151 -0.16 -3.89 -29.91
C GLY A 151 -1.44 -4.68 -30.19
N ILE A 152 -2.60 -4.14 -29.78
CA ILE A 152 -3.91 -4.77 -30.04
C ILE A 152 -4.29 -4.67 -31.52
N MET A 153 -4.20 -3.48 -32.12
CA MET A 153 -4.54 -3.26 -33.53
C MET A 153 -3.58 -3.99 -34.47
N GLY A 154 -2.28 -4.01 -34.15
CA GLY A 154 -1.28 -4.78 -34.89
C GLY A 154 -1.55 -6.29 -34.82
N GLY A 155 -1.88 -6.80 -33.62
CA GLY A 155 -2.23 -8.21 -33.46
C GLY A 155 -3.52 -8.62 -34.18
N LEU A 156 -4.56 -7.79 -34.13
CA LEU A 156 -5.79 -7.97 -34.91
C LEU A 156 -5.53 -7.91 -36.42
N GLY A 157 -4.67 -6.99 -36.86
CA GLY A 157 -4.25 -6.88 -38.26
C GLY A 157 -3.57 -8.14 -38.78
N LEU A 158 -2.70 -8.78 -37.99
CA LEU A 158 -2.06 -10.05 -38.33
C LEU A 158 -3.06 -11.22 -38.43
N ILE A 159 -4.04 -11.27 -37.53
CA ILE A 159 -5.11 -12.28 -37.59
C ILE A 159 -5.94 -12.09 -38.87
N LEU A 160 -6.33 -10.85 -39.18
CA LEU A 160 -7.08 -10.52 -40.40
C LEU A 160 -6.28 -10.88 -41.66
N LEU A 161 -4.99 -10.55 -41.70
CA LEU A 161 -4.08 -10.90 -42.80
C LEU A 161 -4.03 -12.41 -43.02
N SER A 162 -4.04 -13.20 -41.93
CA SER A 162 -4.02 -14.67 -42.01
C SER A 162 -5.27 -15.22 -42.69
N VAL A 163 -6.44 -14.62 -42.43
CA VAL A 163 -7.71 -14.98 -43.10
C VAL A 163 -7.66 -14.62 -44.58
N ILE A 164 -7.14 -13.43 -44.92
CA ILE A 164 -7.01 -12.98 -46.32
C ILE A 164 -6.09 -13.92 -47.12
N VAL A 165 -4.93 -14.29 -46.55
CA VAL A 165 -3.98 -15.22 -47.20
C VAL A 165 -4.58 -16.60 -47.37
N LEU A 166 -5.32 -17.11 -46.38
CA LEU A 166 -6.03 -18.39 -46.49
C LEU A 166 -7.01 -18.37 -47.67
N VAL A 167 -7.86 -17.35 -47.76
CA VAL A 167 -8.85 -17.24 -48.84
C VAL A 167 -8.19 -17.08 -50.22
N ALA A 168 -7.07 -16.34 -50.30
CA ALA A 168 -6.40 -16.06 -51.58
C ALA A 168 -5.52 -17.21 -52.09
N THR A 169 -4.94 -18.01 -51.19
CA THR A 169 -3.91 -19.01 -51.55
C THR A 169 -4.26 -20.45 -51.18
N ASP A 170 -5.38 -20.65 -50.46
CA ASP A 170 -5.79 -21.93 -49.88
C ASP A 170 -4.73 -22.56 -48.96
N ARG A 171 -3.83 -21.74 -48.42
CA ARG A 171 -2.76 -22.13 -47.49
C ARG A 171 -2.87 -21.36 -46.19
N PHE A 172 -2.82 -22.09 -45.08
CA PHE A 172 -2.85 -21.50 -43.74
C PHE A 172 -1.46 -21.43 -43.13
N PHE A 173 -1.01 -20.22 -42.82
CA PHE A 173 0.26 -19.99 -42.11
C PHE A 173 0.00 -19.79 -40.63
N PHE A 174 0.06 -20.88 -39.86
CA PHE A 174 -0.23 -20.87 -38.42
C PHE A 174 0.64 -19.89 -37.60
N PHE A 175 1.84 -19.53 -38.06
CA PHE A 175 2.71 -18.63 -37.31
C PHE A 175 2.20 -17.18 -37.25
N ILE A 176 1.53 -16.69 -38.29
CA ILE A 176 1.03 -15.30 -38.37
C ILE A 176 -0.06 -15.02 -37.30
N PRO A 177 -1.13 -15.84 -37.16
CA PRO A 177 -2.14 -15.61 -36.13
C PRO A 177 -1.59 -15.86 -34.72
N ILE A 178 -0.63 -16.78 -34.54
CA ILE A 178 0.04 -17.00 -33.26
C ILE A 178 0.80 -15.74 -32.81
N ILE A 179 1.55 -15.09 -33.71
CA ILE A 179 2.23 -13.83 -33.40
C ILE A 179 1.21 -12.75 -33.03
N GLY A 180 0.08 -12.67 -33.76
CA GLY A 180 -1.00 -11.74 -33.47
C GLY A 180 -1.59 -11.92 -32.07
N ILE A 181 -1.86 -13.16 -31.66
CA ILE A 181 -2.35 -13.50 -30.31
C ILE A 181 -1.32 -13.14 -29.23
N ILE A 182 -0.03 -13.43 -29.45
CA ILE A 182 1.05 -13.08 -28.51
C ILE A 182 1.14 -11.57 -28.32
N MET A 183 1.03 -10.78 -29.39
CA MET A 183 1.04 -9.32 -29.32
C MET A 183 -0.14 -8.77 -28.51
N ILE A 184 -1.35 -9.29 -28.73
CA ILE A 184 -2.54 -8.93 -27.96
C ILE A 184 -2.36 -9.31 -26.48
N GLY A 185 -1.89 -10.53 -26.21
CA GLY A 185 -1.63 -11.00 -24.84
C GLY A 185 -0.63 -10.10 -24.09
N LYS A 186 0.48 -9.75 -24.73
CA LYS A 186 1.47 -8.81 -24.16
C LYS A 186 0.89 -7.41 -23.95
N ALA A 187 0.08 -6.91 -24.89
CA ALA A 187 -0.56 -5.61 -24.75
C ALA A 187 -1.62 -5.58 -23.63
N LEU A 188 -2.29 -6.70 -23.35
CA LEU A 188 -3.27 -6.82 -22.27
C LEU A 188 -2.64 -7.09 -20.89
N ALA A 189 -1.46 -7.73 -20.86
CA ALA A 189 -0.72 -8.04 -19.63
C ALA A 189 0.16 -6.87 -19.12
N THR A 190 0.11 -5.69 -19.75
CA THR A 190 0.81 -4.51 -19.23
C THR A 190 0.28 -4.14 -17.85
N GLU A 191 1.19 -3.95 -16.89
CA GLU A 191 0.85 -3.57 -15.52
C GLU A 191 0.04 -2.27 -15.53
N ARG A 192 -1.22 -2.35 -15.07
CA ARG A 192 -1.99 -1.14 -14.80
C ARG A 192 -1.30 -0.41 -13.66
N MET A 193 -1.18 0.92 -13.75
CA MET A 193 -0.94 1.69 -12.53
C MET A 193 -1.99 1.25 -11.52
N ALA A 194 -1.56 0.82 -10.33
CA ALA A 194 -2.46 0.58 -9.22
C ALA A 194 -3.09 1.94 -8.89
N TYR A 195 -4.25 2.19 -9.49
CA TYR A 195 -5.18 3.22 -9.06
C TYR A 195 -5.83 2.65 -7.81
N GLU A 196 -5.19 2.84 -6.66
CA GLU A 196 -5.79 2.47 -5.39
C GLU A 196 -6.66 3.64 -4.89
N ASP A 197 -7.91 3.29 -4.60
CA ASP A 197 -8.71 3.87 -3.52
C ASP A 197 -7.92 3.88 -2.18
#